data_AF-A0A4R6RRP3-F1
#
_entry.id   AF-A0A4R6RRP3-F1
#
_cell.length_a   1.000
_cell.length_b   1.000
_cell.length_c   1.000
_cell.angle_alpha   90.00
_cell.angle_beta   90.00
_cell.angle_gamma   90.00
#
_symmetry.space_group_name_H-M   'P 1'
#
loop_
_entity.id
_entity.type
_entity.pdbx_description
1 polymer ?
#
loop_
_entity_poly.entity_id
_entity_poly.type
_entity_poly.pdbx_seq_one_letter_code
_entity_poly.pdbx_strand_id
1 'polypeptide(L)' 'MKLKVPNAIIDLVNLTKAKPILKVEIAKKGNLLYGSKEKFEKFSIYAAGIYADTKFLYNDRRNTLEKKIEARY' A
#
# COMPACT_ATOMS: atom_id res chain seq x y z
N MET A 1 -15.98 -17.93 -8.93
CA MET A 1 -14.91 -17.54 -9.88
C MET A 1 -13.65 -18.33 -9.54
N LYS A 2 -13.17 -19.20 -10.44
CA LYS A 2 -11.87 -19.89 -10.28
C LYS A 2 -10.84 -19.13 -11.12
N LEU A 3 -9.83 -18.54 -10.48
CA LEU A 3 -8.71 -17.93 -11.18
C LEU A 3 -7.84 -19.08 -11.73
N LYS A 4 -7.74 -19.18 -13.06
CA LYS A 4 -6.80 -20.10 -13.73
C LYS A 4 -5.42 -19.44 -13.79
N VAL A 5 -4.85 -19.15 -12.63
CA VAL A 5 -3.57 -18.46 -12.49
C VAL A 5 -2.64 -19.33 -11.64
N PRO A 6 -1.42 -19.65 -12.09
CA PRO A 6 -0.47 -20.40 -11.28
C PRO A 6 -0.22 -19.72 -9.93
N ASN A 7 -0.18 -20.47 -8.83
CA ASN A 7 0.02 -19.89 -7.50
C ASN A 7 1.36 -19.12 -7.38
N ALA A 8 2.37 -19.50 -8.16
CA ALA A 8 3.70 -18.87 -8.13
C ALA A 8 3.72 -17.39 -8.56
N ILE A 9 2.65 -16.88 -9.16
CA ILE A 9 2.57 -15.48 -9.62
C ILE A 9 1.58 -14.62 -8.82
N ILE A 10 0.99 -15.17 -7.76
CA ILE A 10 0.03 -14.46 -6.90
C ILE A 10 0.71 -14.07 -5.59
N ASP A 11 0.75 -12.77 -5.31
CA ASP A 11 1.09 -12.24 -4.00
C ASP A 11 -0.19 -11.83 -3.24
N LEU A 12 -0.28 -12.23 -1.97
CA LEU A 12 -1.45 -12.01 -1.12
C LEU A 12 -1.09 -11.10 0.06
N VAL A 13 -1.78 -9.97 0.12
CA VAL A 13 -1.57 -8.95 1.16
C VAL A 13 -2.75 -8.91 2.12
N ASN A 14 -2.47 -9.03 3.42
CA ASN A 14 -3.47 -8.78 4.45
C ASN A 14 -3.59 -7.27 4.75
N LEU A 15 -4.66 -6.64 4.25
CA LEU A 15 -4.90 -5.19 4.37
C LEU A 15 -5.09 -4.68 5.81
N THR A 16 -5.39 -5.55 6.79
CA THR A 16 -5.46 -5.14 8.20
C THR A 16 -4.08 -4.77 8.74
N LYS A 17 -3.06 -5.55 8.37
CA LYS A 17 -1.67 -5.42 8.83
C LYS A 17 -0.76 -4.69 7.83
N ALA A 18 -1.23 -4.44 6.61
CA ALA A 18 -0.45 -3.77 5.57
C ALA A 18 0.02 -2.38 5.99
N LYS A 19 1.21 -1.97 5.52
CA LYS A 19 1.73 -0.63 5.77
C LYS A 19 0.85 0.45 5.10
N PRO A 20 0.73 1.65 5.69
CA PRO A 20 -0.03 2.77 5.13
C PRO A 20 0.20 3.02 3.63
N ILE A 21 1.47 2.98 3.18
CA ILE A 21 1.82 3.20 1.76
C ILE A 21 1.18 2.16 0.83
N LEU A 22 1.13 0.89 1.24
CA LEU A 22 0.54 -0.16 0.42
C LEU A 22 -0.99 -0.05 0.40
N LYS A 23 -1.60 0.34 1.53
CA LYS A 23 -3.05 0.57 1.59
C LYS A 23 -3.47 1.69 0.63
N VAL A 24 -2.72 2.81 0.58
CA VAL A 24 -3.06 3.93 -0.31
C VAL A 24 -2.83 3.60 -1.79
N GLU A 25 -1.80 2.81 -2.13
CA GLU A 25 -1.60 2.34 -3.50
C GLU A 25 -2.76 1.46 -3.97
N ILE A 26 -3.23 0.55 -3.11
CA ILE A 26 -4.40 -0.30 -3.40
C ILE A 26 -5.68 0.52 -3.51
N ALA A 27 -5.88 1.52 -2.65
CA ALA A 27 -7.02 2.42 -2.74
C ALA A 27 -7.05 3.21 -4.07
N LYS A 28 -5.88 3.60 -4.59
CA LYS A 28 -5.77 4.40 -5.82
C LYS A 28 -5.84 3.57 -7.10
N LYS A 29 -5.24 2.38 -7.11
CA LYS A 29 -4.99 1.59 -8.32
C LYS A 29 -5.69 0.23 -8.32
N GLY A 30 -6.16 -0.22 -7.16
CA GLY A 30 -6.77 -1.53 -6.99
C GLY A 30 -8.18 -1.58 -7.56
N ASN A 31 -8.53 -2.74 -8.10
CA ASN A 31 -9.89 -3.05 -8.54
C ASN A 31 -10.58 -3.94 -7.51
N LEU A 32 -11.79 -3.57 -7.09
CA LEU A 32 -12.57 -4.36 -6.15
C LEU A 32 -13.09 -5.63 -6.84
N LEU A 33 -12.57 -6.79 -6.44
CA LEU A 33 -13.01 -8.08 -6.98
C LEU A 33 -14.19 -8.69 -6.21
N TYR A 34 -14.36 -8.34 -4.93
CA TYR A 34 -15.43 -8.86 -4.07
C TYR A 34 -15.74 -7.89 -2.92
N GLY A 35 -17.01 -7.81 -2.51
CA GLY A 35 -17.49 -6.96 -1.42
C GLY A 35 -18.29 -5.75 -1.91
N SER A 36 -18.62 -4.82 -1.00
CA SER A 36 -19.38 -3.62 -1.36
C SER A 36 -18.48 -2.46 -1.77
N LYS A 37 -18.92 -1.71 -2.78
CA LYS A 37 -18.24 -0.50 -3.25
C LYS A 37 -18.13 0.54 -2.12
N GLU A 38 -19.20 0.74 -1.35
CA GLU A 38 -19.21 1.65 -0.21
C GLU A 38 -18.12 1.30 0.84
N LYS A 39 -17.93 0.01 1.15
CA LYS A 39 -16.86 -0.41 2.08
C LYS A 39 -15.48 -0.13 1.49
N PHE A 40 -15.30 -0.30 0.18
CA PHE A 40 -14.05 0.02 -0.50
C PHE A 40 -13.77 1.52 -0.52
N GLU A 41 -14.79 2.36 -0.69
CA GLU A 41 -14.69 3.83 -0.60
C GLU A 41 -14.30 4.26 0.81
N LYS A 42 -14.93 3.71 1.85
CA LYS A 42 -14.55 3.96 3.25
C LYS A 42 -13.11 3.54 3.54
N PHE A 43 -12.70 2.37 3.03
CA PHE A 43 -11.30 1.94 3.10
C PHE A 43 -10.36 2.93 2.40
N SER A 44 -10.75 3.47 1.25
CA SER A 44 -9.93 4.40 0.47
C SER A 44 -9.70 5.72 1.21
N ILE A 45 -10.75 6.26 1.85
CA ILE A 45 -10.66 7.45 2.71
C ILE A 45 -9.74 7.18 3.90
N TYR A 46 -9.95 6.05 4.59
CA TYR A 46 -9.09 5.64 5.71
C TYR A 46 -7.63 5.52 5.29
N ALA A 47 -7.35 4.85 4.17
CA ALA A 47 -6.00 4.65 3.64
C ALA A 47 -5.31 5.98 3.29
N ALA A 48 -6.06 6.93 2.72
CA ALA A 48 -5.55 8.27 2.44
C ALA A 48 -5.18 9.04 3.71
N GLY A 49 -6.04 8.99 4.73
CA GLY A 49 -5.80 9.64 6.03
C GLY A 49 -4.54 9.14 6.71
N ILE A 50 -4.43 7.83 6.94
CA ILE A 50 -3.24 7.25 7.59
C ILE A 50 -1.95 7.48 6.79
N TYR A 51 -2.04 7.57 5.45
CA TYR A 51 -0.88 7.84 4.62
C TYR A 51 -0.45 9.30 4.76
N ALA A 52 -1.39 10.25 4.77
CA ALA A 52 -1.09 11.65 5.00
C ALA A 52 -0.36 11.84 6.35
N ASP A 53 -0.86 11.20 7.40
CA ASP A 53 -0.28 11.26 8.75
C ASP A 53 1.13 10.64 8.82
N THR A 54 1.45 9.67 7.97
CA THR A 54 2.73 8.94 8.04
C THR A 54 3.72 9.31 6.93
N LYS A 55 3.31 10.09 5.94
CA LYS A 55 4.12 10.44 4.76
C LYS A 55 5.45 11.07 5.12
N PHE A 56 5.48 11.93 6.14
CA PHE A 56 6.71 12.60 6.58
C PHE A 56 7.76 11.60 7.08
N LEU A 57 7.35 10.56 7.83
CA LEU A 57 8.24 9.50 8.31
C LEU A 57 8.84 8.69 7.15
N TYR A 58 8.05 8.43 6.11
CA TYR A 58 8.55 7.76 4.91
C TYR A 58 9.59 8.60 4.18
N ASN A 59 9.33 9.89 4.02
CA ASN A 59 10.26 10.81 3.37
C ASN A 59 11.56 10.94 4.17
N ASP A 60 11.47 11.11 5.49
CA ASP A 60 12.64 11.23 6.36
C ASP A 60 13.51 9.97 6.32
N ARG A 61 12.89 8.79 6.39
CA ARG A 61 13.58 7.50 6.22
C ARG A 61 14.26 7.41 4.86
N ARG A 62 13.58 7.83 3.79
CA ARG A 62 14.12 7.80 2.42
C ARG A 62 15.35 8.69 2.30
N ASN A 63 15.25 9.94 2.72
CA ASN A 63 16.35 10.90 2.71
C ASN A 63 17.55 10.39 3.51
N THR A 64 17.31 9.78 4.67
CA THR A 64 18.36 9.18 5.51
C THR A 64 19.07 8.03 4.80
N LEU A 65 18.32 7.18 4.09
CA LEU A 65 18.89 6.06 3.34
C LEU A 65 19.67 6.55 2.12
N GLU A 66 19.18 7.56 1.40
CA GLU A 66 19.86 8.16 0.26
C GLU A 66 21.21 8.78 0.68
N LYS A 67 21.24 9.56 1.76
CA LYS A 67 22.49 10.09 2.34
C LYS A 67 23.49 9.00 2.72
N LYS A 68 23.01 7.87 3.25
CA LYS A 68 23.88 6.72 3.60
C LYS A 68 24.45 6.03 2.38
N ILE A 69 23.74 6.04 1.26
CA ILE A 69 24.22 5.51 -0.02
C ILE A 69 25.28 6.46 -0.58
N GLU A 70 25.00 7.76 -0.62
CA GLU A 70 25.95 8.78 -1.08
C GLU A 70 27.26 8.77 -0.29
N ALA A 71 27.20 8.69 1.04
CA ALA A 71 28.41 8.65 1.89
C ALA A 71 29.24 7.36 1.77
N ARG A 72 28.77 6.34 1.05
CA ARG A 72 29.54 5.12 0.75
C ARG A 72 30.33 5.21 -0.56
N TYR A 73 30.05 6.22 -1.39
CA TYR A 73 30.76 6.54 -2.62
C TYR A 73 31.60 7.80 -2.43
#